data_AF-A0A0J8XZV9-F1
#
_entry.id   AF-A0A0J8XZV9-F1
#
_cell.length_a   1.000
_cell.length_b   1.000
_cell.length_c   1.000
_cell.angle_alpha   90.00
_cell.angle_beta   90.00
_cell.angle_gamma   90.00
#
_symmetry.space_group_name_H-M   'P 1'
#
loop_
_entity.id
_entity.type
_entity.pdbx_description
1 polymer ?
#
loop_
_entity_poly.entity_id
_entity_poly.type
_entity_poly.pdbx_seq_one_letter_code
_entity_poly.pdbx_strand_id
1 'polypeptide(L)'
;MDVLLISVIVLLMFFVFPYVSSRFNDAVNDSHRILEVKGDHVCIRQFSAQRLLRLRGKSIPASDIVRIQYANPLPQGICITLLNKSGSALEFWVSEFQLGAVKSTLSRACPLAKIEQL
;
A
#
# COMPACT_ATOMS: atom_id res chain seq x y z
N MET A 1 -37.92 25.45 -12.64
CA MET A 1 -36.62 25.62 -11.96
C MET A 1 -36.05 24.29 -11.46
N ASP A 2 -36.89 23.28 -11.26
CA ASP A 2 -36.50 22.00 -10.64
C ASP A 2 -35.56 21.16 -11.49
N VAL A 3 -35.73 21.16 -12.82
CA VAL A 3 -34.89 20.36 -13.73
C VAL A 3 -33.44 20.87 -13.77
N LEU A 4 -33.25 22.19 -13.75
CA LEU A 4 -31.93 22.81 -13.67
C LEU A 4 -31.26 22.49 -12.33
N LEU A 5 -32.00 22.60 -11.23
CA LEU A 5 -31.49 22.26 -9.90
C LEU A 5 -31.08 20.78 -9.80
N ILE A 6 -31.91 19.87 -10.30
CA ILE A 6 -31.63 18.42 -10.32
C ILE A 6 -30.39 18.14 -11.17
N SER A 7 -30.25 18.76 -12.34
CA SER A 7 -29.07 18.56 -13.20
C SER A 7 -27.76 18.98 -12.53
N VAL A 8 -27.77 20.07 -11.76
CA VAL A 8 -26.61 20.56 -11.01
C VAL A 8 -26.25 19.62 -9.87
N ILE A 9 -27.24 19.10 -9.15
CA ILE A 9 -27.04 18.13 -8.06
C ILE A 9 -26.43 16.82 -8.62
N VAL A 10 -26.95 16.34 -9.75
CA VAL A 10 -26.44 15.14 -10.41
C VAL A 10 -24.99 15.37 -10.86
N LEU A 11 -24.68 16.52 -11.48
CA LEU A 11 -23.30 16.83 -11.87
C LEU A 11 -22.35 16.90 -10.66
N LEU A 12 -22.77 17.53 -9.56
CA LEU A 12 -21.98 17.59 -8.33
C LEU A 12 -21.73 16.18 -7.75
N MET A 13 -22.72 15.29 -7.77
CA MET A 13 -22.52 13.90 -7.35
C MET A 13 -21.54 13.15 -8.25
N PHE A 14 -21.53 13.39 -9.56
CA PHE A 14 -20.61 12.69 -10.45
C PHE A 14 -19.19 13.25 -10.46
N PHE A 15 -19.00 14.54 -10.19
CA PHE A 15 -17.68 15.18 -10.27
C PHE A 15 -17.06 15.48 -8.90
N VAL A 16 -17.85 15.92 -7.94
CA VAL A 16 -17.34 16.33 -6.62
C VAL A 16 -17.24 15.14 -5.68
N PHE A 17 -18.20 14.21 -5.71
CA PHE A 17 -18.16 13.04 -4.82
C PHE A 17 -16.93 12.14 -5.06
N PRO A 18 -16.52 11.78 -6.30
CA PRO A 18 -15.32 10.96 -6.49
C PRO A 18 -14.05 11.73 -6.12
N TYR A 19 -14.01 13.04 -6.38
CA TYR A 19 -12.86 13.87 -6.04
C TYR A 19 -12.69 14.01 -4.52
N VAL A 20 -13.78 14.32 -3.81
CA VAL A 20 -13.78 14.43 -2.34
C VAL A 20 -13.58 13.06 -1.70
N SER A 21 -14.18 11.99 -2.24
CA SER A 21 -13.95 10.62 -1.76
C SER A 21 -12.51 10.20 -1.94
N SER A 22 -11.88 10.49 -3.09
CA SER A 22 -10.46 10.22 -3.32
C SER A 22 -9.57 11.00 -2.36
N ARG A 23 -9.84 12.29 -2.15
CA ARG A 23 -9.06 13.15 -1.26
C ARG A 23 -9.24 12.82 0.22
N PHE A 24 -10.46 12.45 0.64
CA PHE A 24 -10.71 11.90 1.98
C PHE A 24 -10.02 10.55 2.13
N ASN A 25 -10.00 9.72 1.08
CA ASN A 25 -9.27 8.46 1.10
C ASN A 25 -7.78 8.70 1.28
N ASP A 26 -7.20 9.72 0.64
CA ASP A 26 -5.78 10.09 0.76
C ASP A 26 -5.46 10.71 2.13
N ALA A 27 -6.36 11.53 2.70
CA ALA A 27 -6.17 12.18 3.99
C ALA A 27 -6.38 11.24 5.19
N VAL A 28 -7.18 10.19 5.04
CA VAL A 28 -7.37 9.12 6.04
C VAL A 28 -6.33 7.98 5.85
N ASN A 29 -5.56 8.00 4.75
CA ASN A 29 -4.69 6.91 4.28
C ASN A 29 -3.28 6.83 4.88
N ASP A 30 -2.96 7.62 5.91
CA ASP A 30 -1.66 7.50 6.59
C ASP A 30 -1.49 6.17 7.35
N SER A 31 -2.51 5.31 7.35
CA SER A 31 -2.51 4.09 8.15
C SER A 31 -2.99 2.85 7.37
N HIS A 32 -2.07 1.88 7.29
CA HIS A 32 -2.30 0.46 7.01
C HIS A 32 -2.31 -0.02 5.57
N ARG A 33 -1.17 0.11 4.88
CA ARG A 33 -0.83 -0.86 3.82
C ARG A 33 -0.65 -2.24 4.45
N ILE A 34 -1.41 -3.23 3.98
CA ILE A 34 -1.38 -4.58 4.51
C ILE A 34 -0.38 -5.41 3.70
N LEU A 35 0.68 -5.88 4.37
CA LEU A 35 1.59 -6.88 3.84
C LEU A 35 0.97 -8.27 4.05
N GLU A 36 0.61 -8.94 2.97
CA GLU A 36 0.12 -10.32 3.00
C GLU A 36 1.08 -11.23 2.24
N VAL A 37 1.47 -12.33 2.86
CA VAL A 37 2.20 -13.41 2.18
C VAL A 37 1.16 -14.44 1.73
N LYS A 38 0.98 -14.60 0.42
CA LYS A 38 0.08 -15.61 -0.18
C LYS A 38 0.91 -16.63 -0.94
N GLY A 39 1.15 -17.78 -0.31
CA GLY A 39 2.09 -18.77 -0.85
C GLY A 39 3.46 -18.14 -1.03
N ASP A 40 4.01 -18.23 -2.24
CA ASP A 40 5.34 -17.68 -2.58
C ASP A 40 5.32 -16.22 -3.01
N HIS A 41 4.19 -15.51 -2.84
CA HIS A 41 4.06 -14.12 -3.27
C HIS A 41 3.88 -13.18 -2.07
N VAL A 42 4.67 -12.10 -2.06
CA VAL A 42 4.47 -10.95 -1.19
C VAL A 42 3.49 -10.01 -1.88
N CYS A 43 2.32 -9.82 -1.29
CA CYS A 43 1.29 -8.92 -1.77
C CYS A 43 1.23 -7.70 -0.86
N ILE A 44 1.27 -6.52 -1.46
CA ILE A 44 1.07 -5.26 -0.76
C ILE A 44 -0.21 -4.63 -1.27
N ARG A 45 -1.17 -4.51 -0.37
CA ARG A 45 -2.48 -3.91 -0.64
C ARG A 45 -2.54 -2.55 0.01
N GLN A 46 -3.12 -1.60 -0.72
CA GLN A 46 -3.26 -0.23 -0.25
C GLN A 46 -4.46 -0.10 0.71
N PHE A 47 -5.47 -0.99 0.60
CA PHE A 47 -6.69 -0.90 1.40
C PHE A 47 -7.18 -2.26 1.93
N SER A 48 -7.78 -2.26 3.13
CA SER A 48 -8.55 -3.39 3.67
C SER A 48 -9.73 -3.75 2.76
N ALA A 49 -10.37 -2.76 2.16
CA ALA A 49 -11.44 -2.95 1.18
C ALA A 49 -10.95 -3.72 -0.06
N GLN A 50 -9.70 -3.52 -0.49
CA GLN A 50 -9.12 -4.32 -1.59
C GLN A 50 -8.95 -5.79 -1.19
N ARG A 51 -8.75 -6.11 0.09
CA ARG A 51 -8.73 -7.49 0.61
C ARG A 51 -10.13 -8.13 0.52
N LEU A 52 -11.16 -7.43 1.00
CA LEU A 52 -12.56 -7.88 0.93
C LEU A 52 -13.04 -8.05 -0.51
N LEU A 53 -12.75 -7.08 -1.38
CA LEU A 53 -13.15 -7.07 -2.79
C LEU A 53 -12.23 -7.91 -3.69
N ARG A 54 -11.23 -8.59 -3.13
CA ARG A 54 -10.19 -9.37 -3.85
C ARG A 54 -9.48 -8.59 -4.98
N LEU A 55 -9.53 -7.26 -4.96
CA LEU A 55 -8.85 -6.41 -5.93
C LEU A 55 -7.33 -6.66 -5.88
N ARG A 56 -6.68 -6.74 -7.04
CA ARG A 56 -5.25 -7.03 -7.17
C ARG A 56 -4.46 -5.84 -6.60
N GLY A 57 -3.88 -6.04 -5.41
CA GLY A 57 -2.74 -5.22 -4.96
C GLY A 57 -1.50 -5.55 -5.78
N LYS A 58 -0.41 -4.78 -5.58
CA LYS A 58 0.87 -5.13 -6.21
C LYS A 58 1.41 -6.39 -5.55
N SER A 59 1.69 -7.41 -6.36
CA SER A 59 2.19 -8.71 -5.91
C SER A 59 3.54 -8.97 -6.55
N ILE A 60 4.51 -9.39 -5.75
CA ILE A 60 5.86 -9.73 -6.19
C ILE A 60 6.18 -11.12 -5.67
N PRO A 61 6.70 -12.03 -6.50
CA PRO A 61 7.18 -13.33 -6.03
C PRO A 61 8.35 -13.12 -5.06
N ALA A 62 8.27 -13.77 -3.90
CA ALA A 62 9.25 -13.62 -2.82
C ALA A 62 10.66 -14.02 -3.25
N SER A 63 10.76 -14.99 -4.18
CA SER A 63 12.01 -15.43 -4.80
C SER A 63 12.71 -14.35 -5.64
N ASP A 64 11.98 -13.34 -6.08
CA ASP A 64 12.52 -12.25 -6.90
C ASP A 64 12.93 -11.04 -6.09
N ILE A 65 12.57 -10.98 -4.80
CA ILE A 65 13.01 -9.92 -3.89
C ILE A 65 14.47 -10.19 -3.53
N VAL A 66 15.37 -9.31 -3.98
CA VAL A 66 16.81 -9.44 -3.78
C VAL A 66 17.28 -8.56 -2.63
N ARG A 67 16.65 -7.39 -2.44
CA ARG A 67 17.00 -6.48 -1.35
C ARG A 67 15.77 -5.89 -0.70
N ILE A 68 15.89 -5.68 0.61
CA ILE A 68 14.88 -5.03 1.45
C ILE A 68 15.57 -3.87 2.16
N GLN A 69 15.14 -2.66 1.85
CA GLN A 69 15.68 -1.43 2.43
C GLN A 69 14.67 -0.84 3.40
N TYR A 70 15.14 -0.51 4.59
CA TYR A 70 14.36 0.19 5.61
C TYR A 70 14.89 1.62 5.72
N ALA A 71 14.05 2.60 5.40
CA ALA A 71 14.40 4.00 5.55
C ALA A 71 14.42 4.41 7.04
N ASN A 72 15.09 5.52 7.32
CA ASN A 72 15.02 6.16 8.63
C ASN A 72 13.57 6.47 9.03
N PRO A 73 13.21 6.25 10.32
CA PRO A 73 11.87 6.50 10.82
C PRO A 73 11.54 7.99 10.73
N LEU A 74 10.38 8.28 10.15
CA LEU A 74 9.77 9.61 10.11
C LEU A 74 8.53 9.62 11.01
N PRO A 75 8.02 10.82 11.41
CA PRO A 75 6.81 10.91 12.24
C PRO A 75 5.58 10.22 11.63
N GLN A 76 5.55 10.08 10.31
CA GLN A 76 4.48 9.45 9.53
C GLN A 76 4.65 7.92 9.40
N GLY A 77 5.81 7.37 9.79
CA GLY A 77 6.13 5.94 9.69
C GLY A 77 7.50 5.66 9.06
N ILE A 78 7.71 4.39 8.73
CA ILE A 78 8.93 3.88 8.12
C ILE A 78 8.62 3.44 6.70
N CYS A 79 9.36 3.97 5.73
CA CYS A 79 9.29 3.50 4.35
C CYS A 79 10.12 2.22 4.21
N ILE A 80 9.52 1.20 3.58
CA ILE A 80 10.17 -0.07 3.26
C ILE A 80 10.16 -0.22 1.74
N THR A 81 11.34 -0.46 1.19
CA THR A 81 11.55 -0.65 -0.25
C THR A 81 11.97 -2.09 -0.53
N LEU A 82 11.20 -2.78 -1.37
CA LEU A 82 11.50 -4.12 -1.86
C LEU A 82 12.03 -4.00 -3.29
N LEU A 83 13.29 -4.39 -3.50
CA LEU A 83 13.93 -4.39 -4.81
C LEU A 83 13.90 -5.77 -5.41
N ASN A 84 13.37 -5.89 -6.63
CA ASN A 84 13.36 -7.15 -7.35
C ASN A 84 14.61 -7.34 -8.24
N LYS A 85 14.77 -8.54 -8.79
CA LYS A 85 15.84 -8.89 -9.75
C LYS A 85 15.82 -8.06 -11.04
N SER A 86 14.65 -7.59 -11.48
CA SER A 86 14.51 -6.77 -12.70
C SER A 86 14.81 -5.28 -12.45
N GLY A 87 15.29 -4.90 -11.27
CA GLY A 87 15.57 -3.51 -10.91
C GLY A 87 14.34 -2.67 -10.58
N SER A 88 13.15 -3.27 -10.51
CA SER A 88 11.94 -2.59 -10.05
C SER A 88 11.91 -2.53 -8.53
N ALA A 89 11.51 -1.38 -8.01
CA ALA A 89 11.36 -1.13 -6.58
C ALA A 89 9.87 -1.04 -6.23
N LEU A 90 9.52 -1.61 -5.08
CA LEU A 90 8.19 -1.51 -4.51
C LEU A 90 8.26 -0.94 -3.10
N GLU A 91 7.69 0.24 -2.96
CA GLU A 91 7.78 1.05 -1.75
C GLU A 91 6.45 1.09 -1.02
N PHE A 92 6.51 0.96 0.30
CA PHE A 92 5.34 1.06 1.16
C PHE A 92 5.70 1.56 2.56
N TRP A 93 4.75 2.29 3.15
CA TRP A 93 4.90 2.86 4.48
C TRP A 93 4.25 1.95 5.53
N VAL A 94 4.92 1.84 6.67
CA VAL A 94 4.50 1.02 7.81
C VAL A 94 4.65 1.84 9.08
N SER A 95 3.69 1.74 10.00
CA SER A 95 3.83 2.37 11.31
C SER A 95 4.89 1.67 12.15
N GLU A 96 5.50 2.39 13.09
CA GLU A 96 6.52 1.84 13.98
C GLU A 96 6.01 0.62 14.76
N PHE A 97 4.75 0.65 15.20
CA PHE A 97 4.08 -0.46 15.88
C PHE A 97 4.00 -1.73 15.02
N GLN A 98 3.90 -1.61 13.70
CA GLN A 98 3.78 -2.75 12.78
C GLN A 98 5.14 -3.22 12.25
N LEU A 99 6.21 -2.44 12.45
CA LEU A 99 7.53 -2.73 11.90
C LEU A 99 8.06 -4.10 12.32
N GLY A 100 7.90 -4.48 13.60
CA GLY A 100 8.37 -5.78 14.10
C GLY A 100 7.69 -6.97 13.41
N ALA A 101 6.37 -6.87 13.22
CA ALA A 101 5.59 -7.87 12.51
C ALA A 101 5.96 -7.92 11.02
N VAL A 102 6.17 -6.77 10.38
CA VAL A 102 6.57 -6.71 8.97
C VAL A 102 7.98 -7.25 8.76
N LYS A 103 8.95 -6.88 9.59
CA LYS A 103 10.33 -7.40 9.54
C LYS A 103 10.37 -8.92 9.68
N SER A 104 9.67 -9.47 10.67
CA SER A 104 9.60 -10.92 10.89
C SER A 104 8.89 -11.67 9.77
N THR A 105 7.87 -11.05 9.15
CA THR A 105 7.16 -11.64 8.01
C THR A 105 8.05 -11.63 6.76
N LEU A 106 8.72 -10.52 6.48
CA LEU A 106 9.62 -10.37 5.33
C LEU A 106 10.85 -11.27 5.44
N SER A 107 11.46 -11.39 6.63
CA SER A 107 12.62 -12.28 6.83
C SER A 107 12.25 -13.74 6.62
N ARG A 108 11.03 -14.15 7.00
CA ARG A 108 10.53 -15.50 6.77
C ARG A 108 10.17 -15.74 5.30
N ALA A 109 9.51 -14.78 4.66
CA ALA A 109 9.05 -14.91 3.28
C ALA A 109 10.21 -14.80 2.26
N CYS A 110 11.22 -13.97 2.55
CA CYS A 110 12.31 -13.64 1.64
C CYS A 110 13.68 -13.97 2.28
N PRO A 111 13.99 -15.26 2.55
CA PRO A 111 15.21 -15.63 3.27
C PRO A 111 16.51 -15.32 2.52
N LEU A 112 16.43 -15.19 1.19
CA LEU A 112 17.57 -14.89 0.32
C LEU A 112 17.79 -13.38 0.09
N ALA A 113 16.88 -12.54 0.59
CA ALA A 113 16.97 -11.10 0.37
C ALA A 113 17.97 -10.45 1.33
N LYS A 114 18.82 -9.57 0.79
CA LYS A 114 19.76 -8.78 1.60
C LYS A 114 19.01 -7.64 2.28
N ILE A 115 19.15 -7.54 3.60
CA ILE A 115 18.54 -6.47 4.40
C ILE A 115 19.54 -5.31 4.54
N GLU A 116 19.09 -4.10 4.21
CA GLU A 116 19.86 -2.86 4.33
C GLU A 116 19.06 -1.82 5.13
N GLN A 117 19.73 -1.06 6.01
CA GLN A 117 19.16 0.12 6.66
C GLN A 117 19.77 1.37 6.03
N LEU A 118 18.91 2.32 5.66
CA LEU A 118 19.25 3.63 5.09
C LEU A 118 19.21 4.71 6.17
#